data_AF-A0AAV1WBN0-F1
#
_entry.id   AF-A0AAV1WBN0-F1
#
_cell.length_a   1.000
_cell.length_b   1.000
_cell.length_c   1.000
_cell.angle_alpha   90.00
_cell.angle_beta   90.00
_cell.angle_gamma   90.00
#
_symmetry.space_group_name_H-M   'P 1'
#
loop_
_entity.id
_entity.type
_entity.pdbx_description
1 polymer ?
#
loop_
_entity_poly.entity_id
_entity_poly.type
_entity_poly.pdbx_seq_one_letter_code
_entity_poly.pdbx_strand_id
1 'polypeptide(L)'
;MEAPVLSNIERSSSIEREPRTLKIQQLQSARDFAIYILNTRNFEEASRIFTEGLKPVISAKGSSVSMDMDSGEEFELMLNVKKHNIVREAPEVEFIRDIASAPF
;
A
#
# COMPACT_ATOMS: atom_id res chain seq x y z
N MET A 1 41.16 30.89 2.13
CA MET A 1 40.87 29.63 2.86
C MET A 1 39.70 29.02 2.14
N GLU A 2 39.97 28.03 1.29
CA GLU A 2 38.95 27.38 0.46
C GLU A 2 38.05 26.53 1.35
N ALA A 3 36.74 26.76 1.29
CA ALA A 3 35.76 26.00 2.05
C ALA A 3 35.66 24.56 1.50
N PRO A 4 35.49 23.53 2.35
CA PRO A 4 35.32 22.17 1.86
C PRO A 4 33.99 22.09 1.09
N VAL A 5 34.08 21.76 -0.19
CA VAL A 5 32.93 21.39 -1.02
C VAL A 5 32.28 20.15 -0.40
N LEU A 6 31.15 20.36 0.27
CA LEU A 6 30.32 19.28 0.80
C LEU A 6 29.84 18.45 -0.39
N SER A 7 30.41 17.26 -0.55
CA SER A 7 29.96 16.24 -1.49
C SER A 7 28.45 16.04 -1.29
N ASN A 8 27.69 16.25 -2.37
CA ASN A 8 26.25 16.17 -2.45
C ASN A 8 25.75 14.89 -1.75
N ILE A 9 25.17 15.01 -0.55
CA ILE A 9 24.62 13.86 0.18
C ILE A 9 23.36 13.43 -0.59
N GLU A 10 23.50 12.39 -1.41
CA GLU A 10 22.36 11.79 -2.10
C GLU A 10 21.46 11.11 -1.07
N ARG A 11 20.25 11.64 -0.91
CA ARG A 11 19.21 11.01 -0.10
C ARG A 11 18.67 9.80 -0.87
N SER A 12 19.12 8.60 -0.51
CA SER A 12 18.48 7.35 -0.94
C SER A 12 17.38 6.96 0.04
N SER A 13 16.26 6.42 -0.44
CA SER A 13 15.20 5.92 0.44
C SER A 13 15.68 4.69 1.23
N SER A 14 15.35 4.62 2.52
CA SER A 14 15.71 3.47 3.37
C SER A 14 15.17 2.15 2.81
N ILE A 15 14.02 2.18 2.13
CA ILE A 15 13.38 1.00 1.54
C ILE A 15 14.21 0.27 0.48
N GLU A 16 15.15 0.97 -0.17
CA GLU A 16 16.05 0.37 -1.17
C GLU A 16 17.20 -0.40 -0.53
N ARG A 17 17.55 -0.03 0.71
CA ARG A 17 18.64 -0.65 1.48
C ARG A 17 18.14 -1.76 2.40
N GLU A 18 16.84 -1.84 2.62
CA GLU A 18 16.24 -2.86 3.47
C GLU A 18 16.27 -4.25 2.82
N PRO A 19 16.58 -5.31 3.59
CA PRO A 19 16.52 -6.67 3.08
C PRO A 19 15.07 -7.03 2.76
N ARG A 20 14.81 -7.41 1.51
CA ARG A 20 13.48 -7.88 1.09
C ARG A 20 13.24 -9.32 1.55
N THR A 21 12.11 -9.56 2.19
CA THR A 21 11.67 -10.90 2.59
C THR A 21 11.50 -11.85 1.41
N LEU A 22 11.10 -11.33 0.24
CA LEU A 22 10.84 -12.10 -0.97
C LEU A 22 11.62 -11.54 -2.16
N LYS A 23 12.13 -12.43 -3.02
CA LYS A 23 12.64 -12.08 -4.35
C LYS A 23 11.49 -11.66 -5.28
N ILE A 24 11.79 -10.92 -6.34
CA ILE A 24 10.77 -10.43 -7.29
C ILE A 24 9.92 -11.56 -7.89
N GLN A 25 10.54 -12.69 -8.23
CA GLN A 25 9.85 -13.87 -8.76
C GLN A 25 8.89 -14.47 -7.73
N GLN A 26 9.29 -14.53 -6.45
CA GLN A 26 8.44 -15.04 -5.39
C GLN A 26 7.24 -14.13 -5.13
N LEU A 27 7.43 -12.80 -5.26
CA LEU A 27 6.35 -11.83 -5.16
C LEU A 27 5.34 -12.01 -6.30
N GLN A 28 5.82 -12.17 -7.54
CA GLN A 28 4.97 -12.46 -8.69
C GLN A 28 4.19 -13.77 -8.51
N SER A 29 4.88 -14.86 -8.13
CA SER A 29 4.21 -16.13 -7.86
C SER A 29 3.18 -16.02 -6.74
N ALA A 30 3.49 -15.34 -5.63
CA ALA A 30 2.55 -15.12 -4.54
C ALA A 30 1.31 -14.34 -5.00
N ARG A 31 1.50 -13.33 -5.87
CA ARG A 31 0.40 -12.56 -6.48
C ARG A 31 -0.50 -13.46 -7.33
N ASP A 32 0.08 -14.29 -8.18
CA ASP A 32 -0.68 -15.19 -9.05
C ASP A 32 -1.49 -16.20 -8.23
N PHE A 33 -0.89 -16.75 -7.17
CA PHE A 33 -1.61 -17.62 -6.22
C PHE A 33 -2.73 -16.89 -5.50
N ALA A 34 -2.53 -15.64 -5.08
CA ALA A 34 -3.57 -14.86 -4.43
C ALA A 34 -4.77 -14.64 -5.36
N ILE A 35 -4.51 -14.30 -6.63
CA ILE A 35 -5.57 -14.16 -7.65
C ILE A 35 -6.30 -15.49 -7.85
N TYR A 36 -5.57 -16.60 -7.95
CA TYR A 36 -6.16 -17.93 -8.09
C TYR A 36 -7.09 -18.29 -6.92
N ILE A 37 -6.66 -18.04 -5.68
CA ILE A 37 -7.46 -18.30 -4.47
C ILE A 37 -8.75 -17.47 -4.50
N LEU A 38 -8.65 -16.16 -4.78
CA LEU A 38 -9.80 -15.26 -4.82
C LEU A 38 -10.83 -15.62 -5.90
N ASN A 39 -10.37 -16.23 -7.00
CA ASN A 39 -11.24 -16.63 -8.10
C ASN A 39 -11.86 -18.02 -7.92
N THR A 40 -11.24 -18.89 -7.12
CA THR A 40 -11.66 -20.31 -7.00
C THR A 40 -12.30 -20.66 -5.67
N ARG A 41 -11.99 -19.91 -4.60
CA ARG A 41 -12.49 -20.17 -3.24
C ARG A 41 -13.61 -19.20 -2.87
N ASN A 42 -14.47 -19.64 -1.96
CA ASN A 42 -15.44 -18.74 -1.35
C ASN A 42 -14.73 -17.75 -0.40
N PHE A 43 -15.45 -16.70 -0.03
CA PHE A 43 -14.88 -15.62 0.79
C PHE A 43 -14.35 -16.10 2.14
N GLU A 44 -15.08 -16.96 2.85
CA GLU A 44 -14.71 -17.46 4.18
C GLU A 44 -13.41 -18.29 4.12
N GLU A 45 -13.30 -19.18 3.14
CA GLU A 45 -12.12 -20.01 2.93
C GLU A 45 -10.91 -19.18 2.50
N ALA A 46 -11.10 -18.24 1.58
CA ALA A 46 -10.03 -17.31 1.17
C ALA A 46 -9.54 -16.47 2.36
N SER A 47 -10.47 -15.91 3.15
CA SER A 47 -10.15 -15.15 4.35
C SER A 47 -9.36 -15.99 5.35
N ARG A 48 -9.79 -17.23 5.60
CA ARG A 48 -9.05 -18.17 6.45
C ARG A 48 -7.62 -18.39 5.93
N ILE A 49 -7.44 -18.64 4.63
CA ILE A 49 -6.10 -18.87 4.04
C ILE A 49 -5.18 -17.66 4.24
N PHE A 50 -5.67 -16.44 4.00
CA PHE A 50 -4.84 -15.24 4.11
C PHE A 50 -4.54 -14.81 5.56
N THR A 51 -5.34 -15.27 6.53
CA THR A 51 -5.21 -14.86 7.93
C THR A 51 -4.69 -15.97 8.86
N GLU A 52 -4.56 -17.19 8.35
CA GLU A 52 -4.07 -18.34 9.11
C GLU A 52 -2.66 -18.06 9.67
N GLY A 53 -2.52 -18.12 11.00
CA GLY A 53 -1.27 -17.90 11.70
C GLY A 53 -0.89 -16.44 11.96
N LEU A 54 -1.67 -15.47 11.48
CA LEU A 54 -1.45 -14.05 11.82
C LEU A 54 -1.90 -13.75 13.25
N LYS A 55 -1.13 -12.93 13.97
CA LYS A 55 -1.54 -12.37 15.25
C LYS A 55 -2.15 -10.99 15.01
N PRO A 56 -3.33 -10.68 15.56
CA PRO A 56 -3.90 -9.35 15.44
C PRO A 56 -2.97 -8.33 16.10
N VAL A 57 -2.74 -7.21 15.43
CA VAL A 57 -2.06 -6.08 16.04
C VAL A 57 -3.06 -5.44 17.00
N ILE A 58 -2.91 -5.74 18.29
CA ILE A 58 -3.62 -5.02 19.35
C ILE A 58 -3.13 -3.58 19.28
N SER A 59 -3.98 -2.68 18.78
CA SER A 59 -3.64 -1.27 18.64
C SER A 59 -3.05 -0.77 19.96
N ALA A 60 -1.84 -0.20 19.91
CA ALA A 60 -1.24 0.45 21.06
C ALA A 60 -2.12 1.67 21.40
N LYS A 61 -3.07 1.48 22.31
CA LYS A 61 -3.93 2.53 22.86
C LYS A 61 -3.05 3.51 23.63
N GLY A 62 -2.44 4.44 22.90
CA GLY A 62 -1.43 5.36 23.45
C GLY A 62 -1.20 6.63 22.62
N SER A 63 -1.95 6.87 21.54
CA SER A 63 -2.07 8.20 20.96
C SER A 63 -3.43 8.31 20.29
N SER A 64 -4.33 9.09 20.88
CA SER A 64 -5.62 9.45 20.31
C SER A 64 -5.40 10.40 19.13
N VAL A 65 -5.01 9.84 17.99
CA VAL A 65 -5.30 10.47 16.70
C VAL A 65 -6.49 9.70 16.17
N SER A 66 -7.68 10.31 16.20
CA SER A 66 -8.84 9.78 15.47
C SER A 66 -8.46 9.84 13.99
N MET A 67 -7.92 8.74 13.47
CA MET A 67 -7.96 8.51 12.04
C MET A 67 -9.37 8.00 11.80
N ASP A 68 -10.26 8.91 11.44
CA ASP A 68 -11.58 8.59 10.92
C ASP A 68 -11.35 7.81 9.62
N MET A 69 -11.17 6.49 9.74
CA MET A 69 -11.15 5.57 8.61
C MET A 69 -12.58 5.55 8.09
N ASP A 70 -12.86 6.34 7.06
CA ASP A 70 -14.07 6.17 6.27
C ASP A 70 -13.99 4.82 5.54
N SER A 71 -14.36 3.77 6.26
CA SER A 71 -14.35 2.39 5.79
C SER A 71 -15.47 2.13 4.77
N GLY A 72 -16.33 3.11 4.47
CA GLY A 72 -17.44 2.95 3.52
C GLY A 72 -17.01 3.02 2.06
N GLU A 73 -16.04 3.89 1.75
CA GLU A 73 -15.64 4.23 0.38
C GLU A 73 -14.60 3.26 -0.23
N GLU A 74 -13.76 2.61 0.59
CA GLU A 74 -12.73 1.69 0.10
C GLU A 74 -13.31 0.38 -0.48
N PHE A 75 -14.42 -0.10 0.09
CA PHE A 75 -15.12 -1.29 -0.42
C PHE A 75 -15.84 -1.01 -1.75
N GLU A 76 -16.38 0.20 -1.93
CA GLU A 76 -16.97 0.65 -3.19
C GLU A 76 -15.92 0.81 -4.29
N LEU A 77 -14.74 1.36 -4.00
CA LEU A 77 -13.64 1.44 -4.96
C LEU A 77 -13.23 0.06 -5.49
N MET A 78 -13.14 -0.94 -4.61
CA MET A 78 -12.77 -2.31 -4.99
C MET A 78 -13.82 -3.02 -5.85
N LEU A 79 -15.11 -2.72 -5.63
CA LEU A 79 -16.22 -3.18 -6.47
C LEU A 79 -16.27 -2.45 -7.82
N ASN A 80 -15.86 -1.18 -7.85
CA ASN A 80 -15.87 -0.35 -9.05
C ASN A 80 -14.72 -0.70 -10.00
N VAL A 81 -13.56 -1.13 -9.50
CA VAL A 81 -12.46 -1.66 -10.32
C VAL A 81 -12.88 -2.91 -11.10
N LYS A 82 -13.73 -3.77 -10.52
CA LYS A 82 -14.27 -4.95 -11.24
C LYS A 82 -15.23 -4.58 -12.38
N LYS A 83 -15.88 -3.40 -12.34
CA LYS A 83 -16.77 -2.91 -13.39
C LYS A 83 -16.03 -2.22 -14.55
N HIS A 84 -14.85 -1.65 -14.28
CA HIS A 84 -14.08 -0.84 -15.25
C HIS A 84 -13.01 -1.62 -16.04
N ASN A 85 -13.14 -2.94 -16.19
CA ASN A 85 -12.49 -3.62 -17.32
C ASN A 85 -13.16 -3.30 -18.67
N ILE A 86 -14.07 -2.33 -18.69
CA ILE A 86 -14.73 -1.77 -19.88
C ILE A 86 -14.56 -0.25 -19.81
N VAL A 87 -13.71 0.25 -20.72
CA VAL A 87 -13.57 1.64 -21.16
C VAL A 87 -12.76 2.59 -20.27
N ARG A 88 -11.77 3.18 -20.95
CA ARG A 88 -10.82 4.21 -20.55
C ARG A 88 -11.58 5.54 -20.36
N GLU A 89 -11.43 6.18 -19.22
CA GLU A 89 -11.32 7.63 -19.04
C GLU A 89 -11.12 7.93 -17.55
N ALA A 90 -10.04 8.63 -17.21
CA ALA A 90 -9.70 9.02 -15.84
C ALA A 90 -10.57 10.21 -15.42
N PRO A 91 -11.20 10.22 -14.23
CA PRO A 91 -11.74 11.44 -13.67
C PRO A 91 -10.60 12.25 -13.05
N GLU A 92 -10.57 13.56 -13.34
CA GLU A 92 -9.68 14.55 -12.74
C GLU A 92 -9.78 14.49 -11.20
N VAL A 93 -8.75 13.99 -10.54
CA VAL A 93 -8.58 14.14 -9.09
C VAL A 93 -7.79 15.42 -8.87
N GLU A 94 -8.53 16.49 -8.62
CA GLU A 94 -8.00 17.78 -8.21
C GLU A 94 -7.18 17.65 -6.92
N PHE A 95 -5.89 17.99 -7.03
CA PHE A 95 -4.92 18.35 -5.98
C PHE A 95 -4.56 17.29 -4.94
N ILE A 96 -3.64 16.39 -5.31
CA ILE A 96 -2.62 15.89 -4.38
C ILE A 96 -1.83 17.11 -3.91
N ARG A 97 -2.06 17.57 -2.67
CA ARG A 97 -1.24 18.65 -2.08
C ARG A 97 0.19 18.17 -1.98
N ASP A 98 1.09 18.82 -2.72
CA ASP A 98 2.52 18.56 -2.68
C ASP A 98 3.08 18.89 -1.28
N ILE A 99 3.85 17.96 -0.71
CA ILE A 99 4.52 18.12 0.59
C ILE A 99 5.44 19.34 0.59
N ALA A 100 5.94 19.75 -0.59
CA ALA A 100 6.76 20.94 -0.75
C ALA A 100 6.02 22.26 -0.43
N SER A 101 4.68 22.26 -0.33
CA SER A 101 3.87 23.45 -0.09
C SER A 101 3.38 23.58 1.36
N ALA A 102 3.74 22.68 2.29
CA ALA A 102 3.33 22.80 3.69
C ALA A 102 4.19 23.86 4.42
N PRO A 103 3.58 24.81 5.16
CA PRO A 103 4.35 25.79 5.93
C PRO A 103 5.06 25.14 7.13
N PHE A 104 6.23 25.66 7.49
CA PHE A 104 6.99 25.30 8.69
C PHE A 104 6.33 25.86 9.96
#